data_AF-A0A9D6DGX4-F1
#
_entry.id   AF-A0A9D6DGX4-F1
#
_cell.length_a   1.000
_cell.length_b   1.000
_cell.length_c   1.000
_cell.angle_alpha   90.00
_cell.angle_beta   90.00
_cell.angle_gamma   90.00
#
_symmetry.space_group_name_H-M   'P 1'
#
loop_
_entity.id
_entity.type
_entity.pdbx_description
1 polymer ?
#
loop_
_entity_poly.entity_id
_entity_poly.type
_entity_poly.pdbx_seq_one_letter_code
_entity_poly.pdbx_strand_id
1 'polypeptide(L)' 'FKDSPAPSALDARYVTEDVPYGLVPSAELGRLARVPMPVSEALITVASAALARDFRREGRTLARMGLEGLSLQAARSAVS' A
#
# COMPACT_ATOMS: atom_id res chain seq x y z
N PHE A 1 28.08 3.33 -10.29
CA PHE A 1 26.80 4.02 -9.99
C PHE A 1 26.30 4.93 -11.12
N LYS A 2 27.07 5.22 -12.18
CA LYS A 2 26.70 6.17 -13.23
C LYS A 2 25.82 5.58 -14.36
N ASP A 3 25.77 4.25 -14.48
CA ASP A 3 25.09 3.54 -15.58
C ASP A 3 23.95 2.61 -15.09
N SER A 4 23.37 2.88 -13.92
CA SER A 4 22.21 2.12 -13.46
C SER A 4 20.95 2.64 -14.17
N PRO A 5 20.09 1.79 -14.75
CA PRO A 5 18.78 2.21 -15.27
C PRO A 5 17.80 2.63 -14.17
N ALA A 6 18.23 2.58 -12.90
CA ALA A 6 17.46 3.08 -11.77
C ALA A 6 17.19 4.60 -11.91
N PRO A 7 15.95 5.05 -11.73
CA PRO A 7 15.62 6.47 -11.78
C PRO A 7 16.47 7.27 -10.78
N SER A 8 17.00 8.41 -11.23
CA SER A 8 17.86 9.29 -10.43
C SER A 8 17.09 10.23 -9.49
N ALA A 9 15.77 10.33 -9.65
CA ALA A 9 14.87 11.11 -8.81
C ALA A 9 14.04 10.20 -7.90
N LEU A 10 13.72 10.68 -6.69
CA LEU A 10 12.82 10.01 -5.73
C LEU A 10 11.40 9.79 -6.27
N ASP A 11 11.04 10.46 -7.37
CA ASP A 11 9.87 10.18 -8.22
C ASP A 11 10.02 8.86 -9.03
N ALA A 12 10.85 7.94 -8.53
CA ALA A 12 11.03 6.64 -9.10
C ALA A 12 9.67 5.93 -9.09
N ARG A 13 9.18 5.59 -10.28
CA ARG A 13 7.97 4.82 -10.56
C ARG A 13 7.64 3.79 -9.46
N TYR A 14 8.65 3.07 -8.98
CA TYR A 14 8.59 2.12 -7.88
C TYR A 14 7.83 2.65 -6.66
N VAL A 15 8.13 3.85 -6.14
CA VAL A 15 7.43 4.38 -4.96
C VAL A 15 5.99 4.76 -5.30
N THR A 16 5.79 5.48 -6.40
CA THR A 16 4.47 5.98 -6.80
C THR A 16 3.50 4.90 -7.28
N GLU A 17 4.00 3.71 -7.62
CA GLU A 17 3.24 2.53 -8.02
C GLU A 17 3.13 1.52 -6.87
N ASP A 18 4.25 1.08 -6.31
CA ASP A 18 4.27 -0.03 -5.34
C ASP A 18 3.69 0.38 -3.97
N VAL A 19 3.80 1.65 -3.57
CA VAL A 19 3.26 2.07 -2.27
C VAL A 19 1.73 2.10 -2.30
N PRO A 20 1.06 2.88 -3.17
CA PRO A 20 -0.40 2.94 -3.18
C PRO A 20 -1.09 1.67 -3.67
N TYR A 21 -0.44 0.85 -4.51
CA TYR A 21 -1.06 -0.34 -5.13
C TYR A 21 -0.50 -1.68 -4.64
N GLY A 22 0.61 -1.69 -3.91
CA GLY A 22 1.18 -2.88 -3.28
C GLY A 22 1.12 -2.82 -1.76
N LEU A 23 1.84 -1.87 -1.15
CA LEU A 23 1.97 -1.80 0.31
C LEU A 23 0.67 -1.41 1.02
N VAL A 24 -0.03 -0.38 0.53
CA VAL A 24 -1.30 0.07 1.11
C VAL A 24 -2.36 -1.05 1.12
N PRO A 25 -2.70 -1.69 -0.02
CA PRO A 25 -3.68 -2.77 0.00
C PRO A 25 -3.21 -3.98 0.84
N SER A 26 -1.90 -4.27 0.88
CA SER A 26 -1.38 -5.34 1.75
C SER A 26 -1.58 -5.04 3.24
N ALA A 27 -1.31 -3.81 3.67
CA ALA A 27 -1.51 -3.38 5.05
C ALA A 27 -3.00 -3.36 5.43
N GLU A 28 -3.87 -2.91 4.51
CA GLU A 28 -5.33 -2.92 4.64
C GLU A 28 -5.90 -4.33 4.80
N LEU A 29 -5.44 -5.27 3.97
CA LEU A 29 -5.82 -6.69 4.09
C LEU A 29 -5.25 -7.32 5.37
N GLY A 30 -4.04 -6.94 5.78
CA GLY A 30 -3.47 -7.33 7.07
C GLY A 30 -4.35 -6.92 8.25
N ARG A 31 -4.87 -5.68 8.24
CA ARG A 31 -5.84 -5.21 9.25
C ARG A 31 -7.12 -6.06 9.25
N LEU A 32 -7.70 -6.30 8.07
CA LEU A 32 -8.90 -7.14 7.94
C LEU A 32 -8.67 -8.56 8.47
N ALA A 33 -7.50 -9.13 8.19
CA ALA A 33 -7.10 -10.47 8.62
C ALA A 33 -6.56 -10.53 10.07
N ARG A 34 -6.47 -9.38 10.77
CA ARG A 34 -5.85 -9.25 12.09
C ARG A 34 -4.39 -9.74 12.14
N VAL A 35 -3.66 -9.56 11.04
CA VAL A 35 -2.22 -9.84 10.93
C VAL A 35 -1.45 -8.51 11.02
N PRO A 36 -0.64 -8.28 12.07
CA PRO A 36 0.17 -7.08 12.17
C PRO A 36 1.16 -6.95 11.02
N MET A 37 1.24 -5.75 10.42
CA MET A 37 2.14 -5.44 9.30
C MET A 37 3.05 -4.22 9.63
N PRO A 38 3.79 -4.23 10.76
CA PRO A 38 4.47 -3.02 11.27
C PRO A 38 5.52 -2.46 10.30
N VAL A 39 6.23 -3.33 9.57
CA VAL A 39 7.24 -2.90 8.59
C VAL A 39 6.59 -2.25 7.38
N SER A 40 5.53 -2.85 6.82
CA SER A 40 4.79 -2.27 5.69
C SER A 40 4.19 -0.92 6.07
N GLU A 41 3.60 -0.80 7.27
CA GLU A 41 3.08 0.47 7.78
C GLU A 41 4.20 1.53 7.91
N ALA A 42 5.35 1.18 8.48
CA ALA A 42 6.48 2.10 8.58
C ALA A 42 6.96 2.57 7.20
N LEU A 43 7.05 1.65 6.23
CA LEU A 43 7.47 1.96 4.85
C LEU A 43 6.49 2.91 4.15
N ILE A 44 5.18 2.71 4.30
CA ILE A 44 4.17 3.64 3.74
C ILE A 44 4.35 5.03 4.37
N THR A 45 4.63 5.12 5.66
CA THR A 45 4.87 6.41 6.36
C THR A 45 6.11 7.12 5.82
N VAL A 46 7.22 6.40 5.69
CA VAL A 46 8.47 6.96 5.14
C VAL A 46 8.26 7.43 3.69
N ALA A 47 7.62 6.62 2.85
CA ALA A 47 7.33 7.00 1.46
C ALA A 47 6.41 8.22 1.37
N SER A 48 5.39 8.28 2.23
CA SER A 48 4.45 9.40 2.30
C SER A 48 5.18 10.71 2.65
N ALA A 49 6.08 10.66 3.65
CA ALA A 49 6.89 11.80 4.05
C ALA A 49 7.89 12.21 2.95
N ALA A 50 8.56 11.23 2.31
CA ALA A 50 9.56 11.48 1.28
C ALA A 50 9.00 12.19 0.04
N LEU A 51 7.75 11.90 -0.33
CA LEU A 51 7.09 12.47 -1.50
C LEU A 51 6.03 13.53 -1.17
N ALA A 52 5.88 13.89 0.10
CA ALA A 52 4.83 14.80 0.58
C ALA A 52 3.42 14.43 0.09
N ARG A 53 3.10 13.13 0.10
CA ARG A 53 1.81 12.56 -0.35
C ARG A 53 1.24 11.66 0.73
N ASP A 54 -0.09 11.62 0.85
CA ASP A 54 -0.74 10.74 1.83
C ASP A 54 -1.13 9.44 1.14
N PHE A 55 -0.19 8.49 1.07
CA PHE A 55 -0.45 7.22 0.42
C PHE A 55 -1.51 6.37 1.13
N ARG A 56 -1.76 6.57 2.44
CA ARG A 56 -2.84 5.85 3.13
C ARG A 56 -4.20 6.30 2.66
N ARG A 57 -4.36 7.60 2.40
CA ARG A 57 -5.59 8.15 1.85
C ARG A 57 -5.71 7.93 0.35
N GLU A 58 -4.59 8.01 -0.38
CA GLU A 58 -4.54 7.94 -1.85
C GLU A 58 -4.50 6.52 -2.41
N GLY A 59 -4.02 5.53 -1.65
CA GLY A 59 -3.81 4.17 -2.11
C GLY A 59 -5.08 3.33 -2.17
N ARG A 60 -4.91 2.04 -2.48
CA ARG A 60 -6.00 1.07 -2.62
C ARG A 60 -6.47 0.55 -1.26
N THR A 61 -7.32 1.33 -0.58
CA THR A 61 -7.92 0.99 0.73
C THR A 61 -9.01 -0.08 0.64
N LEU A 62 -9.40 -0.69 1.77
CA LEU A 62 -10.55 -1.60 1.85
C LEU A 62 -11.81 -0.95 1.27
N ALA A 63 -12.05 0.33 1.58
CA ALA A 63 -13.16 1.12 1.03
C ALA A 63 -13.13 1.16 -0.51
N ARG A 64 -11.97 1.47 -1.09
CA ARG A 64 -11.80 1.51 -2.56
C ARG A 64 -11.82 0.14 -3.22
N MET A 65 -11.60 -0.93 -2.45
CA MET A 65 -11.75 -2.31 -2.90
C MET A 65 -13.19 -2.84 -2.71
N GLY A 66 -14.10 -2.08 -2.09
CA GLY A 66 -15.45 -2.54 -1.78
C GLY A 66 -15.49 -3.61 -0.67
N LEU A 67 -14.46 -3.65 0.18
CA LEU A 67 -14.30 -4.64 1.25
C LEU A 67 -14.45 -4.04 2.66
N GLU A 68 -14.71 -2.73 2.77
CA GLU A 68 -14.91 -2.06 4.05
C GLU A 68 -16.13 -2.63 4.79
N GLY A 69 -15.97 -2.88 6.10
CA GLY A 69 -17.02 -3.47 6.93
C GLY A 69 -17.25 -4.97 6.75
N LEU A 70 -16.61 -5.62 5.77
CA LEU A 70 -16.72 -7.07 5.61
C LEU A 70 -15.93 -7.82 6.69
N SER A 71 -16.40 -9.03 7.02
CA SER A 71 -15.56 -10.00 7.72
C SER A 71 -14.52 -10.58 6.77
N LEU A 72 -13.42 -11.12 7.30
CA LEU A 72 -12.41 -11.82 6.49
C LEU A 72 -13.04 -12.92 5.62
N GLN A 73 -14.01 -13.67 6.16
CA GLN A 73 -14.69 -14.72 5.40
C GLN A 73 -15.51 -14.15 4.25
N ALA A 74 -16.28 -13.09 4.48
CA ALA A 74 -17.07 -12.43 3.43
C ALA A 74 -16.18 -11.84 2.34
N ALA A 75 -15.06 -11.21 2.71
CA ALA A 75 -14.10 -10.67 1.75
C ALA A 75 -13.45 -11.78 0.89
N ARG A 76 -13.14 -12.95 1.47
CA ARG A 76 -12.64 -14.10 0.72
C ARG A 76 -13.67 -14.64 -0.28
N SER A 77 -14.94 -14.68 0.10
CA SER A 77 -16.02 -15.09 -0.80
C SER A 77 -16.28 -14.10 -1.94
N ALA A 78 -15.98 -12.81 -1.75
CA ALA A 78 -16.16 -11.79 -2.78
C ALA A 78 -15.13 -11.84 -3.93
N VAL A 79 -14.03 -12.58 -3.76
CA VAL A 79 -12.95 -12.71 -4.75
C VAL A 79 -12.82 -14.13 -5.32
N SER A 80 -13.70 -15.04 -4.91
CA SER A 80 -13.80 -16.42 -5.43
C SER A 80 -14.84 -16.47 -6.55
#